data_AF-A0A2I0J678-F1
#
_entry.id   AF-A0A2I0J678-F1
#
_cell.length_a   1.000
_cell.length_b   1.000
_cell.length_c   1.000
_cell.angle_alpha   90.00
_cell.angle_beta   90.00
_cell.angle_gamma   90.00
#
_symmetry.space_group_name_H-M   'P 1'
#
loop_
_entity.id
_entity.type
_entity.pdbx_description
1 polymer ?
#
loop_
_entity_poly.entity_id
_entity_poly.type
_entity_poly.pdbx_seq_one_letter_code
_entity_poly.pdbx_strand_id
1 'polypeptide(L)'
;MNTKEDKRDQISRESGFSNFTTLQEAIGWVPTINTEWIRIHVKPGVYKEKLTIPREKPFIYLEGEGGLGTTSIKWDDHGHVDNSYTFTLLAENFLASRITFKNPT
;
A
#
# COMPACT_ATOMS: atom_id res chain seq x y z
N MET A 1 13.80 20.87 -13.20
CA MET A 1 13.37 20.10 -12.00
C MET A 1 13.18 18.64 -12.42
N ASN A 2 13.88 17.72 -11.77
CA ASN A 2 13.96 16.31 -12.19
C ASN A 2 12.76 15.54 -11.59
N THR A 3 11.78 15.21 -12.42
CA THR A 3 10.46 14.65 -12.02
C THR A 3 10.51 13.24 -11.40
N LYS A 4 11.70 12.62 -11.33
CA LYS A 4 11.90 11.30 -10.68
C LYS A 4 12.17 11.39 -9.18
N GLU A 5 12.67 12.51 -8.66
CA GLU A 5 12.91 12.68 -7.21
C GLU A 5 11.60 12.95 -6.45
N ASP A 6 10.67 13.70 -7.04
CA ASP A 6 9.39 14.09 -6.43
C ASP A 6 8.47 12.89 -6.09
N LYS A 7 8.68 11.74 -6.74
CA LYS A 7 7.91 10.51 -6.48
C LYS A 7 8.49 9.61 -5.40
N ARG A 8 9.77 9.76 -5.06
CA ARG A 8 10.45 8.83 -4.12
C ARG A 8 9.88 8.91 -2.72
N ASP A 9 9.20 10.00 -2.38
CA ASP A 9 8.77 10.32 -1.02
C ASP A 9 7.28 10.07 -0.75
N GLN A 10 6.59 9.24 -1.54
CA GLN A 10 5.14 9.08 -1.44
C GLN A 10 4.68 8.13 -0.34
N ILE A 11 5.52 7.19 0.06
CA ILE A 11 5.18 6.19 1.09
C ILE A 11 6.35 6.10 2.07
N SER A 12 6.07 6.17 3.37
CA SER A 12 7.08 6.17 4.41
C SER A 12 6.75 5.22 5.56
N ARG A 13 7.78 4.88 6.35
CA ARG A 13 7.64 4.15 7.62
C ARG A 13 8.03 5.06 8.79
N GLU A 14 7.39 4.88 9.94
CA GLU A 14 7.54 5.80 11.08
C GLU A 14 8.92 5.79 11.79
N SER A 15 9.85 4.91 11.42
CA SER A 15 11.15 4.77 12.12
C SER A 15 12.40 4.82 11.24
N GLY A 16 12.35 5.44 10.06
CA GLY A 16 13.55 5.87 9.36
C GLY A 16 13.48 5.82 7.83
N PHE A 17 13.58 7.00 7.22
CA PHE A 17 14.11 7.42 5.90
C PHE A 17 14.04 6.53 4.64
N SER A 18 13.46 5.33 4.67
CA SER A 18 13.20 4.60 3.43
C SER A 18 11.85 5.05 2.92
N ASN A 19 11.88 5.91 1.90
CA ASN A 19 10.70 6.25 1.17
C ASN A 19 10.54 5.32 -0.03
N PHE A 20 9.31 4.90 -0.31
CA PHE A 20 8.97 3.99 -1.40
C PHE A 20 8.16 4.72 -2.47
N THR A 21 8.29 4.24 -3.70
CA THR A 21 7.48 4.72 -4.83
C THR A 21 6.20 3.95 -5.03
N THR A 22 6.13 2.73 -4.50
CA THR A 22 4.99 1.81 -4.64
C THR A 22 4.60 1.20 -3.31
N LEU A 23 3.35 0.82 -3.17
CA LEU A 23 2.87 0.12 -1.98
C LEU A 23 3.49 -1.27 -1.90
N GLN A 24 3.66 -1.96 -3.04
CA GLN A 24 4.21 -3.31 -3.03
C GLN A 24 5.67 -3.35 -2.57
N GLU A 25 6.48 -2.33 -2.89
CA GLU A 25 7.85 -2.18 -2.34
C GLU A 25 7.82 -1.98 -0.82
N ALA A 26 6.91 -1.13 -0.32
CA ALA A 26 6.75 -0.88 1.11
C ALA A 26 6.33 -2.15 1.87
N ILE A 27 5.39 -2.93 1.33
CA ILE A 27 5.00 -4.25 1.88
C ILE A 27 6.17 -5.23 1.83
N GLY A 28 6.92 -5.26 0.73
CA GLY A 28 8.07 -6.15 0.56
C GLY A 28 9.17 -5.92 1.60
N TRP A 29 9.33 -4.67 2.04
CA TRP A 29 10.31 -4.27 3.04
C TRP A 29 10.00 -4.76 4.47
N VAL A 30 8.73 -4.96 4.82
CA VAL A 30 8.32 -5.49 6.13
C VAL A 30 9.02 -6.85 6.37
N PRO A 31 9.60 -7.13 7.55
CA PRO A 31 10.23 -8.42 7.82
C PRO A 31 9.26 -9.60 7.64
N THR A 32 9.78 -10.76 7.24
CA THR A 32 8.99 -12.01 7.23
C THR A 32 8.76 -12.50 8.66
N ILE A 33 7.58 -13.04 8.95
CA ILE A 33 7.18 -13.50 10.29
C ILE A 33 7.33 -12.37 11.31
N ASN A 34 6.94 -11.17 10.89
CA ASN A 34 6.96 -9.98 11.71
C ASN A 34 6.06 -10.16 12.95
N THR A 35 6.46 -9.65 14.11
CA THR A 35 5.65 -9.70 15.34
C THR A 35 5.33 -8.32 15.89
N GLU A 36 5.85 -7.27 15.25
CA GLU A 36 5.74 -5.89 15.71
C GLU A 36 4.90 -5.06 14.74
N TRP A 37 4.10 -4.14 15.24
CA TRP A 37 3.32 -3.26 14.36
C TRP A 37 4.22 -2.37 13.52
N ILE A 38 4.11 -2.50 12.19
CA ILE A 38 4.78 -1.62 11.24
C ILE A 38 3.73 -0.76 10.55
N ARG A 39 3.84 0.55 10.76
CA ARG A 39 3.01 1.55 10.06
C ARG A 39 3.63 1.90 8.71
N ILE A 40 2.83 1.75 7.66
CA ILE A 40 3.10 2.22 6.31
C ILE A 40 2.20 3.42 6.07
N HIS A 41 2.81 4.60 6.02
CA HIS A 41 2.12 5.87 5.83
C HIS A 41 2.17 6.27 4.35
N VAL A 42 1.01 6.60 3.78
CA VAL A 42 0.82 6.78 2.34
C VAL A 42 0.32 8.19 2.06
N LYS A 43 1.12 9.00 1.37
CA LYS A 43 0.77 10.37 0.98
C LYS A 43 -0.49 10.40 0.09
N PRO A 44 -1.23 11.52 0.04
CA PRO A 44 -2.42 11.66 -0.79
C PRO A 44 -2.10 11.37 -2.26
N GLY A 45 -2.95 10.60 -2.93
CA GLY A 45 -2.69 10.19 -4.30
C GLY A 45 -3.56 9.04 -4.81
N VAL A 46 -3.40 8.76 -6.10
CA VAL A 46 -4.02 7.63 -6.78
C VAL A 46 -2.93 6.67 -7.22
N TYR A 47 -2.84 5.54 -6.53
CA TYR A 47 -1.84 4.49 -6.76
C TYR A 47 -2.46 3.43 -7.67
N LYS A 48 -1.91 3.30 -8.88
CA LYS A 48 -2.35 2.31 -9.88
C LYS A 48 -1.57 1.01 -9.73
N GLU A 49 -1.94 0.19 -8.75
CA GLU A 49 -1.17 -1.00 -8.37
C GLU A 49 -2.12 -2.14 -7.95
N LYS A 50 -1.75 -3.39 -8.29
CA LYS A 50 -2.36 -4.59 -7.71
C LYS A 50 -1.63 -4.91 -6.42
N LEU A 51 -2.31 -4.76 -5.29
CA LEU A 51 -1.68 -4.88 -3.97
C LEU A 51 -1.95 -6.24 -3.35
N THR A 52 -0.89 -6.95 -2.95
CA THR A 52 -1.00 -8.18 -2.16
C THR A 52 -0.25 -8.01 -0.85
N ILE A 53 -0.92 -8.37 0.25
CA ILE A 53 -0.33 -8.52 1.59
C ILE A 53 -0.06 -10.01 1.82
N PRO A 54 1.18 -10.50 1.66
CA PRO A 54 1.51 -11.92 1.75
C PRO A 54 1.32 -12.46 3.17
N ARG A 55 1.02 -13.75 3.31
CA ARG A 55 0.74 -14.39 4.62
C ARG A 55 1.89 -14.21 5.61
N GLU A 56 3.10 -14.12 5.10
CA GLU A 56 4.36 -14.06 5.83
C GLU A 56 4.65 -12.64 6.37
N LYS A 57 3.77 -11.68 6.12
CA LYS A 57 3.93 -10.26 6.48
C LYS A 57 2.80 -9.75 7.42
N PRO A 58 2.61 -10.34 8.62
CA PRO A 58 1.58 -9.88 9.56
C PRO A 58 1.97 -8.57 10.27
N PHE A 59 1.03 -8.00 11.04
CA PHE A 59 1.21 -6.78 11.84
C PHE A 59 1.51 -5.52 11.02
N ILE A 60 0.81 -5.35 9.90
CA ILE A 60 0.91 -4.15 9.05
C ILE A 60 -0.25 -3.22 9.34
N TYR A 61 0.07 -1.96 9.64
CA TYR A 61 -0.89 -0.86 9.66
C TYR A 61 -0.70 0.02 8.42
N LEU A 62 -1.60 -0.11 7.45
CA LEU A 62 -1.61 0.70 6.24
C LEU A 62 -2.48 1.95 6.42
N GLU A 63 -1.89 3.13 6.27
CA GLU A 63 -2.58 4.37 6.60
C GLU A 63 -2.42 5.42 5.52
N GLY A 64 -3.55 5.96 5.03
CA GLY A 64 -3.55 7.14 4.18
C GLY A 64 -3.39 8.44 4.96
N GLU A 65 -2.63 9.37 4.39
CA GLU A 65 -2.51 10.75 4.83
C GLU A 65 -3.73 11.59 4.38
N GLY A 66 -4.21 12.46 5.27
CA GLY A 66 -5.35 13.33 5.01
C GLY A 66 -6.71 12.67 5.33
N GLY A 67 -7.78 13.17 4.69
CA GLY A 67 -9.15 12.72 4.93
C GLY A 67 -9.54 11.45 4.16
N LEU A 68 -10.73 10.90 4.42
CA LEU A 68 -11.25 9.79 3.62
C LEU A 68 -11.34 10.18 2.13
N GLY A 69 -10.80 9.34 1.25
CA GLY A 69 -10.84 9.53 -0.20
C GLY A 69 -9.65 10.29 -0.82
N THR A 70 -8.74 10.84 -0.01
CA THR A 70 -7.51 11.50 -0.51
C THR A 70 -6.48 10.50 -1.04
N THR A 71 -6.46 9.30 -0.46
CA THR A 71 -5.58 8.20 -0.84
C THR A 71 -6.41 7.04 -1.40
N SER A 72 -6.13 6.64 -2.63
CA SER A 72 -6.82 5.52 -3.28
C SER A 72 -5.86 4.59 -4.01
N ILE A 73 -6.11 3.30 -3.87
CA ILE A 73 -5.45 2.22 -4.59
C ILE A 73 -6.45 1.70 -5.61
N LYS A 74 -6.04 1.65 -6.87
CA LYS A 74 -6.87 1.12 -7.95
C LYS A 74 -6.07 0.24 -8.88
N TRP A 75 -6.68 -0.81 -9.38
CA TRP A 75 -6.08 -1.64 -10.42
C TRP A 75 -7.10 -1.86 -11.50
N ASP A 76 -6.73 -1.50 -12.73
CA ASP A 76 -7.62 -1.51 -13.88
C ASP A 76 -7.33 -2.77 -14.69
N ASP A 77 -8.01 -3.88 -14.35
CA ASP A 77 -7.86 -5.16 -15.06
C ASP A 77 -9.17 -5.51 -15.75
N HIS A 78 -9.18 -5.42 -17.08
CA HIS A 78 -10.32 -5.75 -17.92
C HIS A 78 -10.13 -7.18 -18.46
N GLY A 79 -10.40 -8.17 -17.60
CA GLY A 79 -10.14 -9.59 -17.91
C GLY A 79 -11.00 -10.56 -17.11
N HIS A 80 -10.54 -11.81 -16.97
CA HIS A 80 -11.23 -12.83 -16.17
C HIS A 80 -11.38 -12.42 -14.70
N VAL A 81 -12.55 -12.72 -14.11
CA VAL A 81 -12.95 -12.38 -12.72
C VAL A 81 -11.92 -12.86 -11.67
N ASP A 82 -11.18 -13.92 -11.99
CA ASP A 82 -10.13 -14.49 -11.13
C ASP A 82 -8.90 -13.58 -10.99
N ASN A 83 -8.75 -12.54 -11.82
CA ASN A 83 -7.63 -11.61 -11.80
C ASN A 83 -8.01 -10.15 -11.51
N SER A 84 -9.29 -9.82 -11.41
CA SER A 84 -9.79 -8.45 -11.22
C SER A 84 -9.63 -7.88 -9.80
N TYR A 85 -8.90 -8.56 -8.92
CA TYR A 85 -8.67 -8.07 -7.56
C TYR A 85 -7.68 -6.90 -7.55
N THR A 86 -8.10 -5.76 -7.01
CA THR A 86 -7.21 -4.63 -6.69
C THR A 86 -6.37 -4.90 -5.44
N PHE A 87 -6.92 -5.64 -4.48
CA PHE A 87 -6.31 -5.88 -3.17
C PHE A 87 -6.54 -7.33 -2.71
N THR A 88 -5.48 -7.97 -2.27
CA THR A 88 -5.49 -9.32 -1.68
C THR A 88 -4.83 -9.28 -0.31
N LEU A 89 -5.54 -9.75 0.73
CA LEU A 89 -5.03 -9.86 2.09
C LEU A 89 -4.92 -11.33 2.50
N LEU A 90 -3.69 -11.80 2.71
CA LEU A 90 -3.40 -13.17 3.19
C LEU A 90 -2.77 -13.19 4.59
N ALA A 91 -2.30 -12.04 5.08
CA ALA A 91 -1.68 -11.89 6.38
C ALA A 91 -2.70 -11.78 7.53
N GLU A 92 -2.28 -12.22 8.71
CA GLU A 92 -2.97 -11.93 9.97
C GLU A 92 -2.60 -10.55 10.51
N ASN A 93 -3.43 -10.00 11.41
CA ASN A 93 -3.18 -8.73 12.11
C ASN A 93 -2.90 -7.57 11.14
N PHE A 94 -3.82 -7.34 10.20
CA PHE A 94 -3.75 -6.21 9.27
C PHE A 94 -4.75 -5.12 9.67
N LEU A 95 -4.30 -3.87 9.68
CA LEU A 95 -5.15 -2.69 9.87
C LEU A 95 -5.02 -1.77 8.66
N ALA A 96 -6.14 -1.21 8.21
CA ALA A 96 -6.16 -0.17 7.20
C ALA A 96 -7.03 0.99 7.65
N SER A 97 -6.54 2.23 7.51
CA SER A 97 -7.35 3.41 7.76
C SER A 97 -7.07 4.52 6.74
N ARG A 98 -8.09 5.35 6.49
CA ARG A 98 -8.02 6.52 5.60
C ARG A 98 -7.49 6.22 4.19
N ILE A 99 -7.73 5.00 3.72
CA ILE A 99 -7.36 4.52 2.39
C ILE A 99 -8.56 3.91 1.68
N THR A 100 -8.67 4.16 0.37
CA THR A 100 -9.77 3.63 -0.46
C THR A 100 -9.24 2.57 -1.42
N PHE A 101 -9.82 1.38 -1.43
CA PHE A 101 -9.57 0.37 -2.46
C PHE A 101 -10.67 0.45 -3.52
N LYS A 102 -10.28 0.64 -4.78
CA LYS A 102 -11.22 0.77 -5.90
C LYS A 102 -10.89 -0.25 -6.97
N ASN A 103 -11.83 -1.13 -7.28
CA ASN A 103 -11.83 -1.87 -8.53
C ASN A 103 -12.68 -1.08 -9.54
N PRO A 104 -12.08 -0.32 -10.47
CA PRO A 104 -12.84 0.38 -11.49
C PRO A 104 -13.53 -0.65 -12.41
N THR A 105 -14.83 -0.48 -12.60
CA THR A 105 -15.63 -1.10 -13.67
C THR A 105 -15.28 -0.54 -15.03
#